data_AF-A0ABD4KSY2-F1
#
_entry.id   AF-A0ABD4KSY2-F1
#
_cell.length_a   1.000
_cell.length_b   1.000
_cell.length_c   1.000
_cell.angle_alpha   90.00
_cell.angle_beta   90.00
_cell.angle_gamma   90.00
#
_symmetry.space_group_name_H-M   'P 1'
#
loop_
_entity.id
_entity.type
_entity.pdbx_description
1 polymer ?
#
loop_
_entity_poly.entity_id
_entity_poly.type
_entity_poly.pdbx_seq_one_letter_code
_entity_poly.pdbx_strand_id
1 'polypeptide(L)'
;MIHFSEGAIRWLETILFERFGHRFILAEQPNTLQFYLNDSQGSITFPSLQGIFHQSRSDFPCQQWQASSEGFIAPIEDYIPAPSLNALPDPLIEFTEQGAILHYDILSLTYWTLTRLEEVGRKDLDNHQRFPAVFSHAYQHGYLERPIVDEWLMILGQVIQRVWPDIELKQHEFSIKVSHDVDSPSMYG
;
A
#
# COMPACT_ATOMS: atom_id res chain seq x y z
N MET A 1 -6.80 -13.44 14.79
CA MET A 1 -5.36 -13.22 14.53
C MET A 1 -5.25 -12.75 13.10
N ILE A 2 -4.81 -11.51 12.89
CA ILE A 2 -4.61 -10.96 11.54
C ILE A 2 -3.40 -11.68 10.97
N HIS A 3 -3.59 -12.32 9.83
CA HIS A 3 -2.54 -12.99 9.09
C HIS A 3 -2.81 -12.87 7.60
N PHE A 4 -1.76 -12.72 6.82
CA PHE A 4 -1.82 -12.85 5.37
C PHE A 4 -1.86 -14.33 4.99
N SER A 5 -2.48 -14.63 3.84
CA SER A 5 -2.25 -15.93 3.21
C SER A 5 -0.84 -15.97 2.62
N GLU A 6 -0.27 -17.17 2.45
CA GLU A 6 1.01 -17.33 1.79
C GLU A 6 1.03 -16.71 0.38
N GLY A 7 -0.10 -16.80 -0.34
CA GLY A 7 -0.26 -16.16 -1.65
C GLY A 7 -0.22 -14.63 -1.57
N ALA A 8 -0.83 -14.03 -0.55
CA ALA A 8 -0.82 -12.59 -0.33
C ALA A 8 0.60 -12.09 0.01
N ILE A 9 1.34 -12.82 0.85
CA ILE A 9 2.74 -12.51 1.16
C ILE A 9 3.59 -12.52 -0.12
N ARG A 10 3.56 -13.60 -0.90
CA ARG A 10 4.33 -13.70 -2.16
C ARG A 10 3.96 -12.61 -3.16
N TRP A 11 2.68 -12.24 -3.22
CA TRP A 11 2.21 -11.16 -4.08
C TRP A 11 2.72 -9.79 -3.61
N LEU A 12 2.72 -9.50 -2.30
CA LEU A 12 3.32 -8.29 -1.75
C LEU A 12 4.84 -8.23 -2.00
N GLU A 13 5.56 -9.34 -1.83
CA GLU A 13 7.00 -9.42 -2.20
C GLU A 13 7.22 -9.11 -3.68
N THR A 14 6.31 -9.55 -4.56
CA THR A 14 6.35 -9.23 -5.99
C THR A 14 6.14 -7.74 -6.24
N ILE A 15 5.16 -7.10 -5.58
CA ILE A 15 4.95 -5.64 -5.68
C ILE A 15 6.19 -4.87 -5.22
N LEU A 16 6.78 -5.25 -4.09
CA LEU A 16 8.01 -4.63 -3.59
C LEU A 16 9.18 -4.80 -4.58
N PHE A 17 9.34 -5.99 -5.15
CA PHE A 17 10.36 -6.24 -6.17
C PHE A 17 10.13 -5.40 -7.44
N GLU A 18 8.90 -5.34 -7.94
CA GLU A 18 8.58 -4.56 -9.14
C GLU A 18 8.81 -3.06 -8.94
N ARG A 19 8.50 -2.57 -7.73
CA ARG A 19 8.60 -1.15 -7.34
C ARG A 19 10.02 -0.72 -7.02
N PHE A 20 10.78 -1.53 -6.30
CA PHE A 20 12.09 -1.14 -5.77
C PHE A 20 13.28 -1.84 -6.46
N GLY A 21 13.04 -2.90 -7.24
CA GLY A 21 14.08 -3.66 -7.96
C GLY A 21 14.82 -4.69 -7.11
N HIS A 22 14.48 -4.80 -5.82
CA HIS A 22 15.16 -5.67 -4.86
C HIS A 22 14.22 -6.73 -4.32
N ARG A 23 14.74 -7.94 -4.09
CA ARG A 23 13.98 -9.03 -3.49
C ARG A 23 14.00 -8.86 -1.97
N PHE A 24 12.90 -8.36 -1.44
CA PHE A 24 12.62 -8.36 -0.01
C PHE A 24 11.92 -9.64 0.37
N ILE A 25 12.19 -10.12 1.58
CA ILE A 25 11.46 -11.24 2.17
C ILE A 25 10.59 -10.71 3.29
N LEU A 26 9.32 -11.11 3.28
CA LEU A 26 8.35 -10.77 4.31
C LEU A 26 8.24 -11.92 5.33
N ALA A 27 8.52 -11.62 6.60
CA ALA A 27 8.24 -12.51 7.71
C ALA A 27 7.07 -11.98 8.52
N GLU A 28 6.01 -12.77 8.59
CA GLU A 28 4.84 -12.47 9.40
C GLU A 28 4.93 -13.13 10.78
N GLN A 29 4.62 -12.34 11.80
CA GLN A 29 4.37 -12.78 13.18
C GLN A 29 2.97 -12.30 13.59
N PRO A 30 2.39 -12.77 14.71
CA PRO A 30 1.08 -12.32 15.12
C PRO A 30 1.00 -10.79 15.22
N ASN A 31 0.19 -10.17 14.36
CA ASN A 31 -0.03 -8.72 14.30
C ASN A 31 1.17 -7.86 13.86
N THR A 32 2.27 -8.48 13.44
CA THR A 32 3.51 -7.80 13.04
C THR A 32 3.98 -8.33 11.70
N LEU A 33 4.39 -7.44 10.82
CA LEU A 33 5.03 -7.80 9.56
C LEU A 33 6.40 -7.15 9.51
N GLN A 34 7.42 -7.93 9.20
CA GLN A 34 8.78 -7.43 9.07
C GLN A 34 9.28 -7.79 7.69
N PHE A 35 10.00 -6.89 7.06
CA PHE A 35 10.72 -7.22 5.85
C PHE A 35 12.19 -6.83 5.89
N TYR A 36 12.96 -7.66 5.22
CA TYR A 36 14.40 -7.62 5.17
C TYR A 36 14.88 -7.77 3.73
N LEU A 37 16.02 -7.18 3.46
CA LEU A 37 16.76 -7.38 2.23
C LEU A 37 17.70 -8.57 2.41
N ASN A 38 17.76 -9.48 1.43
CA ASN A 38 18.70 -10.60 1.46
C ASN A 38 20.14 -10.11 1.65
N ASP A 39 20.90 -10.82 2.48
CA ASP A 39 22.33 -10.60 2.73
C ASP A 39 22.68 -9.21 3.29
N SER A 40 21.70 -8.49 3.85
CA SER A 40 21.88 -7.18 4.46
C SER A 40 21.54 -7.21 5.96
N GLN A 41 22.17 -6.31 6.72
CA GLN A 41 21.77 -6.04 8.10
C GLN A 41 20.63 -5.03 8.11
N GLY A 42 19.77 -5.12 9.13
CA GLY A 42 18.65 -4.21 9.32
C GLY A 42 17.33 -4.74 8.80
N SER A 43 16.24 -4.07 9.18
CA SER A 43 14.89 -4.46 8.82
C SER A 43 13.92 -3.29 8.92
N ILE A 44 12.80 -3.42 8.23
CA ILE A 44 11.66 -2.53 8.40
C ILE A 44 10.52 -3.32 9.03
N THR A 45 10.00 -2.82 10.14
CA THR A 45 8.97 -3.49 10.94
C THR A 45 7.68 -2.68 10.94
N PHE A 46 6.56 -3.35 10.66
CA PHE A 46 5.20 -2.88 10.86
C PHE A 46 4.66 -3.55 12.13
N PRO A 47 4.69 -2.88 13.30
CA PRO A 47 4.43 -3.52 14.60
C PRO A 47 2.93 -3.74 14.87
N SER A 48 2.05 -3.16 14.07
CA SER A 48 0.61 -3.25 14.25
C SER A 48 -0.13 -3.32 12.93
N LEU A 49 -0.45 -4.55 12.50
CA LEU A 49 -1.29 -4.76 11.33
C LEU A 49 -2.74 -4.35 11.61
N GLN A 50 -3.36 -3.62 10.69
CA GLN A 50 -4.72 -3.14 10.83
C GLN A 50 -5.72 -4.13 10.23
N GLY A 51 -6.50 -4.78 11.11
CA GLY A 51 -7.47 -5.81 10.70
C GLY A 51 -8.59 -5.33 9.78
N ILE A 52 -8.82 -4.01 9.67
CA ILE A 52 -9.76 -3.45 8.68
C ILE A 52 -9.35 -3.74 7.25
N PHE A 53 -8.05 -3.78 6.97
CA PHE A 53 -7.52 -4.03 5.63
C PHE A 53 -7.66 -5.50 5.20
N HIS A 54 -8.14 -6.37 6.08
CA HIS A 54 -8.46 -7.77 5.79
C HIS A 54 -9.99 -8.01 5.73
N GLN A 55 -10.80 -6.95 5.73
CA GLN A 55 -12.26 -7.02 5.70
C GLN A 55 -12.81 -6.38 4.43
N SER A 56 -13.86 -6.97 3.88
CA SER A 56 -14.64 -6.34 2.81
C SER A 56 -15.58 -5.29 3.38
N ARG A 57 -15.05 -4.08 3.54
CA ARG A 57 -15.78 -2.91 4.02
C ARG A 57 -15.02 -1.62 3.65
N SER A 58 -15.74 -0.50 3.66
CA SER A 58 -15.21 0.85 3.35
C SER A 58 -15.64 1.91 4.36
N ASP A 59 -16.31 1.52 5.44
CA ASP A 59 -16.88 2.38 6.49
C ASP A 59 -15.92 2.54 7.67
N PHE A 60 -14.73 3.07 7.42
CA PHE A 60 -13.76 3.40 8.44
C PHE A 60 -13.16 4.80 8.23
N PRO A 61 -12.53 5.40 9.25
CA PRO A 61 -11.96 6.74 9.14
C PRO A 61 -10.74 6.81 8.21
N CYS A 62 -10.44 8.03 7.78
CA CYS A 62 -9.21 8.39 7.10
C CYS A 62 -8.55 9.55 7.84
N GLN A 63 -7.36 9.33 8.36
CA GLN A 63 -6.53 10.39 8.92
C GLN A 63 -5.73 11.06 7.81
N GLN A 64 -5.04 12.15 8.14
CA GLN A 64 -4.11 12.82 7.23
C GLN A 64 -2.75 12.83 7.91
N TRP A 65 -1.72 12.35 7.24
CA TRP A 65 -0.35 12.39 7.72
C TRP A 65 0.44 13.44 6.96
N GLN A 66 1.18 14.31 7.67
CA GLN A 66 2.00 15.33 7.05
C GLN A 66 3.43 14.80 6.86
N ALA A 67 3.87 14.57 5.63
CA ALA A 67 5.18 13.97 5.38
C ALA A 67 6.33 14.86 5.85
N SER A 68 6.23 16.17 5.59
CA SER A 68 7.28 17.12 5.95
C SER A 68 7.50 17.27 7.45
N SER A 69 6.49 17.00 8.30
CA SER A 69 6.65 17.08 9.76
C SER A 69 7.60 16.02 10.31
N GLU A 70 7.76 14.90 9.60
CA GLU A 70 8.72 13.83 9.91
C GLU A 70 9.92 13.80 8.96
N GLY A 71 10.13 14.89 8.20
CA GLY A 71 11.27 15.02 7.29
C GLY A 71 11.20 14.13 6.05
N PHE A 72 10.00 13.77 5.60
CA PHE A 72 9.78 13.08 4.34
C PHE A 72 9.25 14.03 3.27
N ILE A 73 9.43 13.66 2.00
CA ILE A 73 8.90 14.42 0.86
C ILE A 73 7.74 13.62 0.27
N ALA A 74 6.51 14.10 0.43
CA ALA A 74 5.36 13.52 -0.23
C ALA A 74 5.41 13.79 -1.76
N PRO A 75 4.92 12.86 -2.60
CA PRO A 75 5.08 12.99 -4.04
C PRO A 75 4.07 13.91 -4.73
N ILE A 76 2.90 14.14 -4.12
CA ILE A 76 1.83 14.96 -4.72
C ILE A 76 1.50 16.13 -3.79
N GLU A 77 0.94 15.85 -2.62
CA GLU A 77 0.63 16.84 -1.58
C GLU A 77 1.27 16.43 -0.27
N ASP A 78 1.70 17.41 0.54
CA ASP A 78 2.39 17.16 1.82
C ASP A 78 1.54 16.34 2.80
N TYR A 79 0.21 16.53 2.76
CA TYR A 79 -0.73 15.70 3.51
C TYR A 79 -1.12 14.48 2.69
N ILE A 80 -0.79 13.29 3.19
CA ILE A 80 -1.13 12.00 2.59
C ILE A 80 -2.32 11.39 3.36
N PRO A 81 -3.41 11.01 2.67
CA PRO A 81 -4.51 10.29 3.29
C PRO A 81 -4.01 8.98 3.88
N ALA A 82 -4.39 8.73 5.13
CA ALA A 82 -3.99 7.58 5.90
C ALA A 82 -5.25 6.88 6.42
N PRO A 83 -5.92 6.04 5.60
CA PRO A 83 -7.01 5.20 6.06
C PRO A 83 -6.58 4.40 7.32
N SER A 84 -7.34 4.50 8.41
CA SER A 84 -7.02 3.86 9.68
C SER A 84 -8.22 3.84 10.64
N LEU A 85 -8.24 2.88 11.57
CA LEU A 85 -9.26 2.85 12.63
C LEU A 85 -9.01 3.88 13.74
N ASN A 86 -7.74 4.11 14.05
CA ASN A 86 -7.30 4.92 15.19
C ASN A 86 -6.54 6.15 14.70
N ALA A 87 -6.30 7.09 15.63
CA ALA A 87 -5.37 8.18 15.41
C ALA A 87 -4.00 7.64 14.98
N LEU A 88 -3.33 8.39 14.11
CA LEU A 88 -1.97 8.07 13.71
C LEU A 88 -1.02 8.28 14.91
N PRO A 89 -0.10 7.34 15.16
CA PRO A 89 1.00 7.56 16.08
C PRO A 89 1.88 8.74 15.63
N ASP A 90 2.48 9.41 16.61
CA ASP A 90 3.45 10.49 16.41
C ASP A 90 4.69 10.18 17.26
N PRO A 91 5.85 9.85 16.65
CA PRO A 91 6.08 9.79 15.20
C PRO A 91 5.42 8.56 14.53
N LEU A 92 5.14 8.65 13.24
CA LEU A 92 4.66 7.54 12.42
C LEU A 92 5.80 6.61 11.99
N ILE A 93 7.00 7.17 11.78
CA ILE A 93 8.19 6.44 11.34
C ILE A 93 9.35 6.69 12.31
N GLU A 94 9.85 5.63 12.93
CA GLU A 94 11.00 5.67 13.84
C GLU A 94 12.20 4.95 13.23
N PHE A 95 13.38 5.58 13.27
CA PHE A 95 14.64 4.93 12.88
C PHE A 95 15.38 4.39 14.12
N THR A 96 15.88 3.17 14.02
CA THR A 96 16.65 2.49 15.06
C THR A 96 18.00 2.05 14.51
N GLU A 97 18.89 1.59 15.38
CA GLU A 97 20.18 1.02 14.95
C GLU A 97 19.99 -0.23 14.06
N GLN A 98 18.85 -0.92 14.19
CA GLN A 98 18.51 -2.15 13.46
C GLN A 98 17.58 -1.89 12.26
N GLY A 99 17.34 -0.63 11.90
CA GLY A 99 16.55 -0.24 10.72
C GLY A 99 15.43 0.75 11.05
N ALA A 100 14.18 0.40 10.78
CA ALA A 100 13.05 1.29 11.03
C ALA A 100 11.78 0.57 11.52
N ILE A 101 10.97 1.30 12.28
CA ILE A 101 9.64 0.90 12.74
C ILE A 101 8.63 1.85 12.08
N LEU A 102 7.70 1.29 11.32
CA LEU A 102 6.65 2.00 10.60
C LEU A 102 5.31 1.70 11.28
N HIS A 103 4.78 2.66 12.00
CA HIS A 103 3.51 2.52 12.73
C HIS A 103 2.27 2.65 11.83
N TYR A 104 2.48 2.85 10.54
CA TYR A 104 1.44 2.81 9.53
C TYR A 104 1.54 1.56 8.67
N ASP A 105 0.42 0.85 8.54
CA ASP A 105 0.34 -0.44 7.86
C ASP A 105 0.21 -0.28 6.34
N ILE A 106 1.30 0.18 5.72
CA ILE A 106 1.39 0.44 4.27
C ILE A 106 1.10 -0.84 3.46
N LEU A 107 1.58 -2.00 3.92
CA LEU A 107 1.47 -3.24 3.16
C LEU A 107 0.04 -3.79 3.20
N SER A 108 -0.66 -3.74 4.33
CA SER A 108 -2.08 -4.12 4.35
C SER A 108 -2.95 -3.11 3.61
N LEU A 109 -2.65 -1.80 3.69
CA LEU A 109 -3.33 -0.79 2.87
C LEU A 109 -3.17 -1.12 1.37
N THR A 110 -1.94 -1.46 0.96
CA THR A 110 -1.62 -1.86 -0.42
C THR A 110 -2.43 -3.08 -0.84
N TYR A 111 -2.49 -4.10 0.02
CA TYR A 111 -3.30 -5.29 -0.21
C TYR A 111 -4.78 -4.96 -0.37
N TRP A 112 -5.37 -4.26 0.60
CA TRP A 112 -6.78 -3.90 0.60
C TRP A 112 -7.18 -3.07 -0.63
N THR A 113 -6.34 -2.10 -1.00
CA THR A 113 -6.62 -1.17 -2.11
C THR A 113 -6.51 -1.88 -3.47
N LEU A 114 -5.41 -2.59 -3.73
CA LEU A 114 -5.15 -3.18 -5.04
C LEU A 114 -5.99 -4.45 -5.29
N THR A 115 -6.40 -5.17 -4.24
CA THR A 115 -7.33 -6.29 -4.37
C THR A 115 -8.79 -5.84 -4.46
N ARG A 116 -9.07 -4.53 -4.34
CA ARG A 116 -10.42 -3.96 -4.28
C ARG A 116 -11.29 -4.68 -3.23
N LEU A 117 -10.70 -5.03 -2.08
CA LEU A 117 -11.36 -5.89 -1.10
C LEU A 117 -12.70 -5.32 -0.64
N GLU A 118 -12.85 -3.99 -0.59
CA GLU A 118 -14.09 -3.28 -0.29
C GLU A 118 -15.31 -3.64 -1.17
N GLU A 119 -15.08 -4.17 -2.37
CA GLU A 119 -16.13 -4.56 -3.32
C GLU A 119 -16.69 -5.96 -3.06
N VAL A 120 -15.93 -6.81 -2.37
CA VAL A 120 -16.22 -8.24 -2.29
C VAL A 120 -17.51 -8.50 -1.50
N GLY A 121 -18.54 -9.04 -2.15
CA GLY A 121 -19.80 -9.37 -1.48
C GLY A 121 -20.72 -8.17 -1.23
N ARG A 122 -20.44 -7.02 -1.85
CA ARG A 122 -21.36 -5.86 -1.86
C ARG A 122 -22.67 -6.21 -2.57
N LYS A 123 -23.76 -5.63 -2.07
CA LYS A 123 -25.13 -5.83 -2.59
C LYS A 123 -25.77 -4.56 -3.13
N ASP A 124 -25.16 -3.43 -2.79
CA ASP A 124 -25.46 -2.07 -3.19
C ASP A 124 -24.81 -1.75 -4.54
N LEU A 125 -25.16 -2.55 -5.54
CA LEU A 125 -24.63 -2.45 -6.90
C LEU A 125 -25.48 -1.52 -7.77
N ASP A 126 -24.88 -0.95 -8.82
CA ASP A 126 -25.62 -0.20 -9.82
C ASP A 126 -26.47 -1.11 -10.74
N ASN A 127 -27.19 -0.50 -11.68
CA ASN A 127 -28.03 -1.23 -12.66
C ASN A 127 -27.25 -2.20 -13.55
N HIS A 128 -25.92 -2.08 -13.60
CA HIS A 128 -25.01 -2.95 -14.33
C HIS A 128 -24.31 -3.97 -13.44
N GLN A 129 -24.75 -4.12 -12.18
CA GLN A 129 -24.14 -5.01 -11.18
C GLN A 129 -22.69 -4.65 -10.84
N ARG A 130 -22.32 -3.37 -10.97
CA ARG A 130 -20.99 -2.87 -10.60
C ARG A 130 -21.01 -2.21 -9.23
N PHE A 131 -19.88 -2.25 -8.53
CA PHE A 131 -19.68 -1.45 -7.33
C PHE A 131 -19.56 0.04 -7.69
N PRO A 132 -20.47 0.91 -7.22
CA PRO A 132 -20.40 2.34 -7.52
C PRO A 132 -19.20 3.02 -6.85
N ALA A 133 -18.44 3.82 -7.61
CA ALA A 133 -17.30 4.57 -7.08
C ALA A 133 -17.67 5.45 -5.87
N VAL A 134 -18.90 5.99 -5.83
CA VAL A 134 -19.39 6.83 -4.72
C VAL A 134 -19.47 6.11 -3.37
N PHE A 135 -19.44 4.77 -3.37
CA PHE A 135 -19.42 3.94 -2.17
C PHE A 135 -18.01 3.49 -1.77
N SER A 136 -16.99 3.78 -2.59
CA SER A 136 -15.60 3.53 -2.25
C SER A 136 -15.16 4.40 -1.08
N HIS A 137 -14.27 3.88 -0.24
CA HIS A 137 -13.66 4.66 0.83
C HIS A 137 -12.96 5.91 0.27
N ALA A 138 -12.30 5.76 -0.88
CA ALA A 138 -11.56 6.86 -1.52
C ALA A 138 -12.47 8.02 -1.94
N TYR A 139 -13.65 7.74 -2.49
CA TYR A 139 -14.63 8.79 -2.78
C TYR A 139 -15.16 9.44 -1.51
N GLN A 140 -15.52 8.64 -0.51
CA GLN A 140 -16.09 9.13 0.75
C GLN A 140 -15.14 10.06 1.52
N HIS A 141 -13.84 9.84 1.38
CA HIS A 141 -12.78 10.63 2.04
C HIS A 141 -12.04 11.57 1.08
N GLY A 142 -12.54 11.78 -0.14
CA GLY A 142 -12.04 12.81 -1.05
C GLY A 142 -10.66 12.57 -1.66
N TYR A 143 -10.19 11.32 -1.71
CA TYR A 143 -8.89 10.96 -2.30
C TYR A 143 -9.00 10.01 -3.50
N LEU A 144 -10.19 9.85 -4.09
CA LEU A 144 -10.40 8.95 -5.24
C LEU A 144 -9.41 9.18 -6.40
N GLU A 145 -9.04 10.43 -6.64
CA GLU A 145 -8.12 10.82 -7.72
C GLU A 145 -6.64 10.75 -7.32
N ARG A 146 -6.34 10.30 -6.09
CA ARG A 146 -4.97 10.20 -5.57
C ARG A 146 -4.47 8.75 -5.66
N PRO A 147 -3.25 8.51 -6.17
CA PRO A 147 -2.64 7.19 -6.22
C PRO A 147 -2.09 6.78 -4.84
N ILE A 148 -2.96 6.65 -3.85
CA ILE A 148 -2.62 6.51 -2.43
C ILE A 148 -1.59 5.41 -2.15
N VAL A 149 -1.66 4.29 -2.88
CA VAL A 149 -0.69 3.19 -2.76
C VAL A 149 0.69 3.65 -3.22
N ASP A 150 0.78 4.31 -4.37
CA ASP A 150 2.07 4.81 -4.86
C ASP A 150 2.61 5.92 -3.96
N GLU A 151 1.76 6.79 -3.39
CA GLU A 151 2.21 7.81 -2.44
C GLU A 151 2.88 7.19 -1.22
N TRP A 152 2.23 6.20 -0.59
CA TRP A 152 2.81 5.50 0.55
C TRP A 152 4.02 4.63 0.19
N LEU A 153 4.06 4.02 -1.00
CA LEU A 153 5.23 3.29 -1.46
C LEU A 153 6.43 4.22 -1.76
N MET A 154 6.21 5.46 -2.16
CA MET A 154 7.28 6.45 -2.30
C MET A 154 7.83 6.89 -0.95
N ILE A 155 6.99 7.01 0.09
CA ILE A 155 7.45 7.19 1.47
C ILE A 155 8.25 5.96 1.94
N LEU A 156 7.74 4.76 1.67
CA LEU A 156 8.45 3.51 1.99
C LEU A 156 9.81 3.45 1.30
N GLY A 157 9.91 3.88 0.04
CA GLY A 157 11.19 3.99 -0.67
C GLY A 157 12.20 4.90 0.02
N GLN A 158 11.75 6.05 0.56
CA GLN A 158 12.60 6.93 1.36
C GLN A 158 13.07 6.26 2.66
N VAL A 159 12.21 5.48 3.32
CA VAL A 159 12.60 4.70 4.50
C VAL A 159 13.64 3.63 4.11
N ILE A 160 13.37 2.87 3.05
CA ILE A 160 14.27 1.84 2.53
C ILE A 160 15.67 2.43 2.25
N GLN A 161 15.75 3.59 1.59
CA GLN A 161 17.03 4.25 1.30
C GLN A 161 17.76 4.72 2.57
N ARG A 162 17.05 5.05 3.65
CA ARG A 162 17.67 5.41 4.93
C ARG A 162 18.16 4.19 5.71
N VAL A 163 17.44 3.07 5.64
CA VAL A 163 17.83 1.80 6.28
C VAL A 163 18.97 1.13 5.53
N TRP A 164 18.94 1.17 4.20
CA TRP A 164 19.97 0.60 3.33
C TRP A 164 20.51 1.69 2.37
N PRO A 165 21.46 2.53 2.81
CA PRO A 165 21.96 3.65 2.00
C PRO A 165 22.62 3.26 0.69
N ASP A 166 23.22 2.07 0.63
CA ASP A 166 24.05 1.63 -0.51
C ASP A 166 23.25 0.96 -1.63
N ILE A 167 21.94 0.73 -1.46
CA ILE A 167 21.13 0.13 -2.52
C ILE A 167 20.59 1.20 -3.46
N GLU A 168 20.66 0.92 -4.76
CA GLU A 168 20.02 1.75 -5.77
C GLU A 168 18.60 1.24 -6.00
N LEU A 169 17.60 2.06 -5.69
CA LEU A 169 16.21 1.74 -5.99
C LEU A 169 15.90 1.89 -7.47
N LYS A 170 15.13 0.95 -8.00
CA LYS A 170 14.68 0.96 -9.40
C LYS A 170 14.03 2.29 -9.77
N GLN A 171 14.55 2.93 -10.81
CA GLN A 171 13.93 4.09 -11.44
C GLN A 171 12.84 3.64 -12.41
N HIS A 172 11.67 4.26 -12.33
CA HIS A 172 10.55 3.97 -13.24
C HIS A 172 10.59 4.93 -14.42
N GLU A 173 10.85 4.40 -15.61
CA GLU A 173 10.77 5.18 -16.84
C GLU A 173 9.33 5.18 -17.37
N PHE A 174 8.87 6.36 -17.77
CA PHE A 174 7.58 6.49 -18.42
C PHE A 174 7.57 5.67 -19.71
N SER A 175 6.57 4.79 -19.83
CA SER A 175 6.34 4.02 -21.05
C SER A 175 4.86 4.04 -21.42
N ILE A 176 4.57 4.19 -22.71
CA ILE A 176 3.22 4.12 -23.24
C ILE A 176 2.98 2.67 -23.66
N LYS A 177 2.04 2.00 -23.01
CA LYS A 177 1.51 0.69 -23.44
C LYS A 177 0.13 0.91 -24.02
N VAL A 178 0.03 1.01 -25.34
CA VAL A 178 -1.26 1.12 -26.03
C VAL A 178 -1.98 -0.23 -25.92
N SER A 179 -3.10 -0.26 -25.22
CA SER A 179 -4.06 -1.36 -25.26
C SER A 179 -5.34 -0.89 -25.93
N HIS A 180 -6.12 -1.84 -26.44
CA HIS A 180 -7.45 -1.59 -26.98
C HIS A 180 -8.40 -2.59 -26.33
N ASP A 181 -9.51 -2.10 -25.80
CA ASP A 181 -10.58 -2.97 -25.32
C ASP A 181 -11.36 -3.50 -26.52
N VAL A 182 -11.55 -4.81 -26.58
CA VAL A 182 -12.27 -5.46 -27.68
C VAL A 182 -13.58 -6.00 -27.12
N ASP A 183 -14.61 -5.16 -27.14
CA ASP A 183 -15.96 -5.50 -26.66
C ASP A 183 -16.63 -6.61 -27.48
N SER A 184 -16.16 -6.84 -28.71
CA SER A 184 -16.65 -7.89 -29.60
C SER A 184 -15.55 -8.35 -30.56
N PRO A 185 -14.82 -9.45 -30.26
CA PRO A 185 -14.00 -10.09 -31.27
C PRO A 185 -14.94 -10.62 -32.36
N SER A 186 -14.78 -10.14 -33.59
CA SER A 186 -15.71 -10.43 -34.69
C SER A 186 -15.83 -11.95 -34.92
N MET A 187 -17.02 -12.41 -35.30
CA MET A 187 -17.22 -13.82 -35.68
C MET A 187 -16.71 -14.11 -37.10
N TYR A 188 -16.55 -13.08 -37.95
CA TYR A 188 -15.89 -13.09 -39.26
C TYR A 188 -15.46 -11.66 -39.63
N GLY A 189 -14.17 -11.46 -39.95
CA GLY A 189 -13.61 -10.18 -40.44
C GLY A 189 -12.13 -10.05 -40.18
#